data_AF-A0A7W1VNU8-F1
#
_entry.id   AF-A0A7W1VNU8-F1
#
_cell.length_a   1.000
_cell.length_b   1.000
_cell.length_c   1.000
_cell.angle_alpha   90.00
_cell.angle_beta   90.00
_cell.angle_gamma   90.00
#
_symmetry.space_group_name_H-M   'P 1'
#
loop_
_entity.id
_entity.type
_entity.pdbx_description
1 polymer ?
#
loop_
_entity_poly.entity_id
_entity_poly.type
_entity_poly.pdbx_seq_one_letter_code
_entity_poly.pdbx_strand_id
1 'polypeptide(L)'
;MKANVHQYFAKCAAMLVALAMVWAGDPTAQAESIINSKHNLSASGPGTIKASTETEVCIFCHTPHRSSDLMPLWNHHTSAVDNYTPYSSTTLKATVGQPTGASKLCLSCHDGTVALGMVYSRTTPIAMQNSVTTMPDGPSNVGTDLSSDHPISFVYDSALAAAHGQLKDPSTLTERVRLDHNNEMQCTACHDPHNNQYGNFLVMDNTASAICITCHDLPGWSGSAHGTSTARMPEAASLNQALAEMASVKKVSSSKHTVADNACASCHVPHKSGSRQRLLKESREDQTCYTCHGGNSKTGKNIAAEFNKFSVHPVLTTSGLHDPMEDLINSDRHASCSDCHNTHFSTGNKAAAPNASGAILGTRGVSSGGTLVKSITKEYELCFRCHGDSLAPAPSQVPRQFTSTNARLKFSPSNKSFHPVVSPGRNPHVPSLIAPWTPSSMMKCTDCHNNDQAPAAGGTGPNGPHGSAHSPLLERNLTMVDFRPESPIEYALCYKCHDRSSILSDQSFKGHRKHIVDYQTSCTTCHDSHGASNPGLINFNTTYATPSSSGQLYYQSIGNRNSSCALTCHGKDHNPLSY
;
A
#
# COMPACT_ATOMS: atom_id res chain seq x y z
N MET A 1 -36.01 -45.78 65.14
CA MET A 1 -34.65 -45.26 65.44
C MET A 1 -33.65 -46.22 64.83
N LYS A 2 -32.63 -45.73 64.12
CA LYS A 2 -31.71 -46.46 63.20
C LYS A 2 -32.23 -46.59 61.77
N ALA A 3 -31.82 -45.65 60.93
CA ALA A 3 -31.38 -45.86 59.55
C ALA A 3 -31.16 -44.49 58.89
N ASN A 4 -30.13 -43.73 59.29
CA ASN A 4 -29.74 -42.47 58.61
C ASN A 4 -28.29 -42.08 58.94
N VAL A 5 -27.35 -43.02 58.88
CA VAL A 5 -25.91 -42.70 59.05
C VAL A 5 -25.05 -43.12 57.85
N HIS A 6 -25.55 -44.01 56.97
CA HIS A 6 -24.78 -44.46 55.81
C HIS A 6 -24.90 -43.58 54.55
N GLN A 7 -25.89 -42.67 54.46
CA GLN A 7 -26.06 -41.82 53.28
C GLN A 7 -25.29 -40.48 53.32
N TYR A 8 -24.71 -40.10 54.47
CA TYR A 8 -23.94 -38.86 54.59
C TYR A 8 -22.43 -39.04 54.38
N PHE A 9 -21.87 -40.23 54.63
CA PHE A 9 -20.43 -40.47 54.40
C PHE A 9 -20.06 -40.66 52.91
N ALA A 10 -20.99 -41.12 52.07
CA ALA A 10 -20.73 -41.31 50.65
C ALA A 10 -20.74 -39.99 49.84
N LYS A 11 -21.39 -38.93 50.34
CA LYS A 11 -21.46 -37.63 49.64
C LYS A 11 -20.33 -36.66 50.00
N CYS A 12 -19.71 -36.79 51.18
CA CYS A 12 -18.52 -35.99 51.53
C CYS A 12 -17.23 -36.52 50.89
N ALA A 13 -17.10 -37.84 50.67
CA ALA A 13 -15.94 -38.41 49.99
C ALA A 13 -15.90 -38.08 48.48
N ALA A 14 -17.07 -37.96 47.82
CA ALA A 14 -17.15 -37.60 46.41
C ALA A 14 -16.90 -36.11 46.13
N MET A 15 -17.19 -35.21 47.09
CA MET A 15 -16.89 -33.77 46.96
C MET A 15 -15.43 -33.42 47.24
N LEU A 16 -14.71 -34.20 48.05
CA LEU A 16 -13.29 -33.97 48.31
C LEU A 16 -12.35 -34.49 47.20
N VAL A 17 -12.79 -35.48 46.42
CA VAL A 17 -12.04 -35.96 45.24
C VAL A 17 -12.32 -35.09 44.00
N ALA A 18 -13.50 -34.48 43.89
CA ALA A 18 -13.83 -33.56 42.80
C ALA A 18 -13.21 -32.16 42.95
N LEU A 19 -12.85 -31.73 44.17
CA LEU A 19 -12.13 -30.46 44.39
C LEU A 19 -10.61 -30.57 44.22
N ALA A 20 -10.06 -31.78 44.20
CA ALA A 20 -8.62 -32.02 44.06
C ALA A 20 -8.15 -32.25 42.60
N MET A 21 -9.06 -32.27 41.62
CA MET A 21 -8.76 -32.51 40.20
C MET A 21 -8.93 -31.29 39.29
N VAL A 22 -8.99 -30.07 39.84
CA VAL A 22 -9.08 -28.81 39.04
C VAL A 22 -7.78 -27.98 39.12
N TRP A 23 -6.71 -28.50 39.70
CA TRP A 23 -5.38 -27.85 39.71
C TRP A 23 -4.29 -28.74 39.11
N ALA A 24 -4.61 -29.49 38.04
CA ALA A 24 -3.59 -29.85 37.07
C ALA A 24 -3.49 -28.70 36.06
N GLY A 25 -2.75 -27.65 36.43
CA GLY A 25 -2.25 -26.70 35.44
C GLY A 25 -1.56 -27.48 34.34
N ASP A 26 -1.83 -27.11 33.08
CA ASP A 26 -1.21 -27.69 31.90
C ASP A 26 0.31 -27.83 32.12
N PRO A 27 0.90 -29.04 32.12
CA PRO A 27 2.34 -29.21 32.34
C PRO A 27 3.23 -28.65 31.22
N THR A 28 2.65 -27.97 30.21
CA THR A 28 3.37 -27.54 29.00
C THR A 28 3.60 -26.04 28.86
N ALA A 29 3.34 -25.23 29.89
CA ALA A 29 3.73 -23.82 29.92
C ALA A 29 4.97 -23.60 30.82
N GLN A 30 6.05 -24.34 30.58
CA GLN A 30 7.35 -23.90 31.07
C GLN A 30 7.79 -22.76 30.17
N ALA A 31 7.90 -21.53 30.71
CA ALA A 31 8.57 -20.44 30.01
C ALA A 31 9.92 -20.98 29.51
N GLU A 32 10.20 -20.87 28.21
CA GLU A 32 11.53 -21.25 27.70
C GLU A 32 12.54 -20.31 28.36
N SER A 33 13.20 -20.84 29.39
CA SER A 33 14.22 -20.15 30.18
C SER A 33 15.35 -19.67 29.27
N ILE A 34 15.95 -18.53 29.63
CA ILE A 34 17.17 -18.01 29.01
C ILE A 34 18.24 -19.11 28.84
N ILE A 35 18.30 -20.08 29.76
CA ILE A 35 19.23 -21.22 29.73
C ILE A 35 19.17 -22.01 28.42
N ASN A 36 17.98 -22.19 27.85
CA ASN A 36 17.77 -22.97 26.62
C ASN A 36 17.74 -22.11 25.35
N SER A 37 18.12 -20.83 25.46
CA SER A 37 18.07 -19.86 24.38
C SER A 37 19.46 -19.50 23.85
N LYS A 38 19.52 -18.80 22.71
CA LYS A 38 20.77 -18.21 22.20
C LYS A 38 21.39 -17.15 23.12
N HIS A 39 20.64 -16.58 24.07
CA HIS A 39 21.20 -15.62 25.04
C HIS A 39 21.84 -16.29 26.25
N ASN A 40 21.80 -17.63 26.36
CA ASN A 40 22.76 -18.32 27.21
C ASN A 40 24.14 -18.27 26.55
N LEU A 41 24.91 -17.22 26.86
CA LEU A 41 26.26 -17.03 26.36
C LEU A 41 27.31 -17.82 27.15
N SER A 42 26.93 -18.61 28.16
CA SER A 42 27.87 -19.51 28.84
C SER A 42 28.32 -20.64 27.90
N ALA A 43 29.37 -21.37 28.28
CA ALA A 43 29.89 -22.52 27.54
C ALA A 43 28.83 -23.62 27.30
N SER A 44 27.81 -23.69 28.16
CA SER A 44 26.67 -24.61 28.06
C SER A 44 25.59 -24.17 27.04
N GLY A 45 25.69 -22.95 26.52
CA GLY A 45 24.71 -22.36 25.63
C GLY A 45 24.48 -23.15 24.33
N PRO A 46 23.23 -23.21 23.84
CA PRO A 46 22.90 -23.84 22.57
C PRO A 46 23.30 -23.00 21.34
N GLY A 47 23.58 -21.71 21.53
CA GLY A 47 24.00 -20.79 20.46
C GLY A 47 25.43 -21.00 19.97
N THR A 48 25.73 -20.45 18.79
CA THR A 48 27.09 -20.41 18.20
C THR A 48 27.95 -19.29 18.81
N ILE A 49 27.32 -18.25 19.33
CA ILE A 49 27.96 -17.16 20.08
C ILE A 49 27.88 -17.54 21.55
N LYS A 50 29.00 -17.97 22.13
CA LYS A 50 29.11 -18.37 23.53
C LYS A 50 30.54 -18.35 24.04
N ALA A 51 30.70 -18.38 25.35
CA ALA A 51 31.96 -18.41 26.04
C ALA A 51 32.71 -19.74 25.86
N SER A 52 34.02 -19.68 25.92
CA SER A 52 34.89 -20.86 25.83
C SER A 52 34.80 -21.72 27.10
N THR A 53 34.77 -21.09 28.28
CA THR A 53 34.82 -21.79 29.57
C THR A 53 33.90 -21.23 30.64
N GLU A 54 33.38 -20.01 30.51
CA GLU A 54 32.49 -19.42 31.52
C GLU A 54 31.18 -20.22 31.61
N THR A 55 30.73 -20.50 32.83
CA THR A 55 29.55 -21.34 33.12
C THR A 55 28.39 -20.54 33.68
N GLU A 56 28.64 -19.35 34.23
CA GLU A 56 27.59 -18.48 34.74
C GLU A 56 26.76 -17.93 33.57
N VAL A 57 25.45 -18.18 33.57
CA VAL A 57 24.55 -17.75 32.48
C VAL A 57 24.27 -16.25 32.55
N CYS A 58 23.98 -15.75 33.74
CA CYS A 58 23.55 -14.37 33.93
C CYS A 58 24.70 -13.37 33.94
N ILE A 59 25.96 -13.81 34.08
CA ILE A 59 27.11 -12.91 34.25
C ILE A 59 27.27 -11.94 33.08
N PHE A 60 26.84 -12.30 31.88
CA PHE A 60 26.93 -11.42 30.71
C PHE A 60 25.96 -10.23 30.78
N CYS A 61 25.00 -10.23 31.71
CA CYS A 61 24.01 -9.17 31.86
C CYS A 61 23.96 -8.61 33.29
N HIS A 62 24.04 -9.47 34.30
CA HIS A 62 23.87 -9.10 35.71
C HIS A 62 24.94 -9.73 36.59
N THR A 63 25.31 -9.04 37.65
CA THR A 63 26.20 -9.57 38.69
C THR A 63 25.73 -9.09 40.07
N PRO A 64 25.80 -9.91 41.13
CA PRO A 64 25.46 -9.45 42.47
C PRO A 64 26.47 -8.42 43.04
N HIS A 65 27.71 -8.40 42.54
CA HIS A 65 28.76 -7.49 42.99
C HIS A 65 29.59 -6.98 41.82
N ARG A 66 30.09 -5.74 41.94
CA ARG A 66 30.89 -5.06 40.90
C ARG A 66 30.12 -4.92 39.57
N SER A 67 28.83 -4.61 39.67
CA SER A 67 28.03 -4.14 38.54
C SER A 67 28.33 -2.67 38.27
N SER A 68 27.82 -2.15 37.16
CA SER A 68 27.64 -0.71 37.01
C SER A 68 26.51 -0.21 37.92
N ASP A 69 26.33 1.11 37.94
CA ASP A 69 25.22 1.79 38.63
C ASP A 69 23.89 1.67 37.85
N LEU A 70 23.87 0.98 36.70
CA LEU A 70 22.66 0.78 35.91
C LEU A 70 21.83 -0.38 36.48
N MET A 71 20.53 -0.15 36.65
CA MET A 71 19.63 -1.10 37.29
C MET A 71 19.06 -2.16 36.34
N PRO A 72 18.79 -3.39 36.82
CA PRO A 72 19.24 -3.94 38.11
C PRO A 72 20.64 -4.56 38.00
N LEU A 73 21.65 -3.95 38.63
CA LEU A 73 23.01 -4.52 38.75
C LEU A 73 23.60 -4.99 37.40
N TRP A 74 23.56 -4.13 36.40
CA TRP A 74 24.04 -4.44 35.05
C TRP A 74 25.54 -4.71 35.02
N ASN A 75 25.96 -5.79 34.37
CA ASN A 75 27.34 -6.25 34.37
C ASN A 75 28.06 -6.04 33.04
N HIS A 76 27.37 -5.80 31.93
CA HIS A 76 28.03 -5.62 30.63
C HIS A 76 28.50 -4.18 30.43
N HIS A 77 29.66 -3.96 29.83
CA HIS A 77 30.12 -2.60 29.53
C HIS A 77 29.19 -1.93 28.51
N THR A 78 28.69 -0.74 28.81
CA THR A 78 27.86 0.00 27.87
C THR A 78 28.66 0.52 26.69
N SER A 79 28.00 0.64 25.52
CA SER A 79 28.58 1.29 24.35
C SER A 79 29.01 2.72 24.67
N ALA A 80 30.19 3.10 24.17
CA ALA A 80 30.69 4.46 24.21
C ALA A 80 30.15 5.31 23.03
N VAL A 81 29.30 4.73 22.19
CA VAL A 81 28.60 5.47 21.14
C VAL A 81 27.53 6.33 21.79
N ASP A 82 27.65 7.64 21.59
CA ASP A 82 26.67 8.62 22.05
C ASP A 82 25.92 9.30 20.89
N ASN A 83 26.22 8.90 19.64
CA ASN A 83 25.68 9.47 18.41
C ASN A 83 25.15 8.39 17.45
N TYR A 84 24.18 7.59 17.89
CA TYR A 84 23.39 6.74 17.01
C TYR A 84 22.65 7.60 15.99
N THR A 85 22.35 7.02 14.82
CA THR A 85 21.42 7.61 13.84
C THR A 85 20.01 7.12 14.16
N PRO A 86 19.13 7.91 14.79
CA PRO A 86 17.81 7.43 15.16
C PRO A 86 16.86 7.34 13.95
N TYR A 87 15.76 6.61 14.13
CA TYR A 87 14.68 6.59 13.14
C TYR A 87 14.11 7.98 12.87
N SER A 88 13.91 8.28 11.59
CA SER A 88 13.25 9.50 11.14
C SER A 88 12.37 9.21 9.92
N SER A 89 11.28 9.96 9.81
CA SER A 89 10.33 9.88 8.71
C SER A 89 9.55 11.18 8.63
N THR A 90 9.12 11.59 7.43
CA THR A 90 8.23 12.74 7.23
C THR A 90 6.87 12.59 7.93
N THR A 91 6.43 11.35 8.18
CA THR A 91 5.16 11.06 8.87
C THR A 91 5.32 10.89 10.38
N LEU A 92 6.55 10.80 10.89
CA LEU A 92 6.82 10.64 12.31
C LEU A 92 6.37 11.88 13.09
N LYS A 93 5.64 11.66 14.19
CA LYS A 93 5.22 12.72 15.13
C LYS A 93 5.99 12.70 16.45
N ALA A 94 6.61 11.57 16.80
CA ALA A 94 7.41 11.46 18.01
C ALA A 94 8.74 12.21 17.87
N THR A 95 9.25 12.75 18.98
CA THR A 95 10.63 13.22 19.08
C THR A 95 11.50 12.07 19.54
N VAL A 96 12.29 11.52 18.62
CA VAL A 96 13.17 10.38 18.90
C VAL A 96 14.55 10.88 19.32
N GLY A 97 14.97 10.51 20.53
CA GLY A 97 16.27 10.86 21.09
C GLY A 97 17.36 9.83 20.78
N GLN A 98 18.51 10.01 21.42
CA GLN A 98 19.53 8.95 21.50
C GLN A 98 19.03 7.80 22.39
N PRO A 99 19.50 6.55 22.17
CA PRO A 99 19.09 5.43 23.00
C PRO A 99 19.31 5.67 24.50
N THR A 100 18.27 5.41 25.29
CA THR A 100 18.23 5.55 26.75
C THR A 100 17.89 4.21 27.40
N GLY A 101 17.91 4.17 28.73
CA GLY A 101 17.30 3.11 29.53
C GLY A 101 17.71 1.69 29.09
N ALA A 102 16.72 0.79 29.03
CA ALA A 102 16.94 -0.60 28.67
C ALA A 102 17.44 -0.77 27.22
N SER A 103 17.05 0.11 26.29
CA SER A 103 17.55 0.04 24.92
C SER A 103 19.05 0.26 24.84
N LYS A 104 19.62 1.23 25.58
CA LYS A 104 21.09 1.44 25.62
C LYS A 104 21.84 0.22 26.20
N LEU A 105 21.23 -0.49 27.15
CA LEU A 105 21.79 -1.75 27.68
C LEU A 105 21.76 -2.87 26.62
N CYS A 106 20.65 -3.03 25.89
CA CYS A 106 20.57 -4.03 24.83
C CYS A 106 21.60 -3.74 23.71
N LEU A 107 21.69 -2.47 23.32
CA LEU A 107 22.62 -2.02 22.28
C LEU A 107 24.08 -2.21 22.68
N SER A 108 24.45 -2.28 23.95
CA SER A 108 25.84 -2.57 24.32
C SER A 108 26.32 -3.93 23.82
N CYS A 109 25.43 -4.88 23.56
CA CYS A 109 25.74 -6.11 22.83
C CYS A 109 25.37 -5.98 21.35
N HIS A 110 24.20 -5.44 21.05
CA HIS A 110 23.57 -5.53 19.72
C HIS A 110 24.01 -4.46 18.73
N ASP A 111 24.76 -3.42 19.15
CA ASP A 111 25.32 -2.43 18.23
C ASP A 111 26.67 -2.83 17.62
N GLY A 112 27.25 -3.95 18.08
CA GLY A 112 28.50 -4.51 17.57
C GLY A 112 29.77 -3.78 18.00
N THR A 113 29.69 -2.79 18.91
CA THR A 113 30.82 -1.93 19.27
C THR A 113 31.58 -2.38 20.52
N VAL A 114 30.92 -3.11 21.43
CA VAL A 114 31.53 -3.63 22.66
C VAL A 114 31.73 -5.12 22.56
N ALA A 115 32.88 -5.61 23.04
CA ALA A 115 33.13 -7.04 23.07
C ALA A 115 32.16 -7.76 24.03
N LEU A 116 31.59 -8.88 23.59
CA LEU A 116 30.53 -9.60 24.30
C LEU A 116 30.95 -10.09 25.70
N GLY A 117 32.23 -10.44 25.85
CA GLY A 117 32.80 -10.87 27.13
C GLY A 117 33.21 -9.74 28.07
N MET A 118 33.09 -8.46 27.67
CA MET A 118 33.47 -7.32 28.51
C MET A 118 32.42 -7.04 29.58
N VAL A 119 32.69 -7.53 30.79
CA VAL A 119 31.82 -7.36 31.96
C VAL A 119 32.55 -6.69 33.12
N TYR A 120 31.86 -5.83 33.88
CA TYR A 120 32.39 -5.06 35.01
C TYR A 120 32.93 -5.94 36.14
N SER A 121 32.31 -7.10 36.37
CA SER A 121 32.72 -8.05 37.41
C SER A 121 34.08 -8.72 37.17
N ARG A 122 34.67 -8.55 35.98
CA ARG A 122 35.95 -9.17 35.58
C ARG A 122 36.92 -8.09 35.11
N THR A 123 38.21 -8.27 35.39
CA THR A 123 39.28 -7.36 34.93
C THR A 123 39.78 -7.69 33.52
N THR A 124 39.46 -8.88 33.03
CA THR A 124 39.77 -9.36 31.68
C THR A 124 38.47 -9.85 31.03
N PRO A 125 38.22 -9.53 29.75
CA PRO A 125 37.03 -10.03 29.07
C PRO A 125 36.94 -11.56 29.11
N ILE A 126 35.72 -12.06 29.29
CA ILE A 126 35.43 -13.48 29.16
C ILE A 126 35.73 -13.91 27.72
N ALA A 127 36.56 -14.93 27.56
CA ALA A 127 36.92 -15.44 26.24
C ALA A 127 35.72 -16.12 25.58
N MET A 128 35.37 -15.67 24.38
CA MET A 128 34.32 -16.26 23.54
C MET A 128 34.91 -17.30 22.57
N GLN A 129 34.07 -18.23 22.11
CA GLN A 129 34.45 -19.24 21.13
C GLN A 129 34.57 -18.64 19.72
N ASN A 130 35.25 -19.38 18.84
CA ASN A 130 35.35 -19.07 17.39
C ASN A 130 35.88 -17.66 17.09
N SER A 131 36.70 -17.10 17.98
CA SER A 131 37.25 -15.74 17.86
C SER A 131 36.19 -14.64 17.73
N VAL A 132 34.95 -14.89 18.21
CA VAL A 132 33.89 -13.89 18.23
C VAL A 132 34.18 -12.88 19.33
N THR A 133 34.51 -11.65 18.96
CA THR A 133 34.79 -10.60 19.95
C THR A 133 33.55 -9.75 20.22
N THR A 134 33.00 -9.14 19.17
CA THR A 134 31.76 -8.34 19.20
C THR A 134 30.63 -9.11 18.51
N MET A 135 29.39 -8.58 18.56
CA MET A 135 28.27 -9.18 17.83
C MET A 135 28.58 -9.23 16.32
N PRO A 136 28.65 -10.41 15.69
CA PRO A 136 28.97 -10.54 14.28
C PRO A 136 27.91 -9.91 13.38
N ASP A 137 28.31 -9.50 12.18
CA ASP A 137 27.39 -9.04 11.15
C ASP A 137 26.28 -10.07 10.89
N GLY A 138 25.05 -9.60 10.89
CA GLY A 138 23.87 -10.44 10.74
C GLY A 138 22.62 -9.80 11.33
N PRO A 139 21.50 -10.55 11.42
CA PRO A 139 20.24 -10.03 11.95
C PRO A 139 20.33 -9.61 13.42
N SER A 140 21.21 -10.24 14.21
CA SER A 140 21.39 -9.92 15.63
C SER A 140 22.23 -8.68 15.88
N ASN A 141 23.03 -8.20 14.91
CA ASN A 141 23.79 -6.96 15.05
C ASN A 141 22.97 -5.80 14.47
N VAL A 142 22.21 -5.09 15.30
CA VAL A 142 21.41 -3.91 14.90
C VAL A 142 22.31 -2.78 14.41
N GLY A 143 23.50 -2.62 15.02
CA GLY A 143 24.44 -1.56 14.69
C GLY A 143 24.07 -0.21 15.31
N THR A 144 24.79 0.84 14.90
CA THR A 144 24.62 2.21 15.40
C THR A 144 23.72 3.09 14.51
N ASP A 145 23.36 2.60 13.32
CA ASP A 145 22.39 3.23 12.43
C ASP A 145 21.01 2.57 12.64
N LEU A 146 20.16 3.24 13.42
CA LEU A 146 18.79 2.81 13.73
C LEU A 146 17.76 3.43 12.79
N SER A 147 18.18 4.09 11.71
CA SER A 147 17.25 4.73 10.78
C SER A 147 16.37 3.75 10.01
N SER A 148 16.73 2.46 10.03
CA SER A 148 15.98 1.35 9.44
C SER A 148 15.10 0.59 10.43
N ASP A 149 15.03 1.03 11.67
CA ASP A 149 14.48 0.29 12.79
C ASP A 149 13.29 1.04 13.39
N HIS A 150 12.35 0.31 13.98
CA HIS A 150 11.22 0.89 14.67
C HIS A 150 11.75 1.79 15.80
N PRO A 151 11.24 3.03 15.93
CA PRO A 151 11.76 3.97 16.90
C PRO A 151 11.67 3.42 18.33
N ILE A 152 12.67 3.77 19.12
CA ILE A 152 12.84 3.48 20.55
C ILE A 152 13.36 4.74 21.25
N SER A 153 13.33 4.77 22.57
CA SER A 153 13.79 5.88 23.40
C SER A 153 13.11 7.21 23.06
N PHE A 154 11.77 7.15 22.95
CA PHE A 154 10.90 8.32 22.82
C PHE A 154 9.70 8.16 23.74
N VAL A 155 9.18 9.27 24.27
CA VAL A 155 7.98 9.29 25.10
C VAL A 155 6.75 8.92 24.28
N TYR A 156 6.03 7.88 24.70
CA TYR A 156 4.73 7.51 24.13
C TYR A 156 3.62 7.82 25.13
N ASP A 157 2.98 8.98 24.94
CA ASP A 157 1.88 9.46 25.77
C ASP A 157 0.57 9.62 24.97
N SER A 158 -0.52 9.95 25.67
CA SER A 158 -1.83 10.20 25.07
C SER A 158 -1.81 11.38 24.08
N ALA A 159 -0.93 12.37 24.28
CA ALA A 159 -0.81 13.53 23.40
C ALA A 159 -0.21 13.13 22.05
N LEU A 160 0.86 12.32 22.05
CA LEU A 160 1.42 11.73 20.84
C LEU A 160 0.39 10.84 20.14
N ALA A 161 -0.33 10.00 20.89
CA ALA A 161 -1.35 9.12 20.33
C ALA A 161 -2.43 9.91 19.57
N ALA A 162 -2.96 10.96 20.20
CA ALA A 162 -3.95 11.85 19.61
C ALA A 162 -3.39 12.65 18.43
N ALA A 163 -2.16 13.14 18.51
CA ALA A 163 -1.51 13.90 17.44
C ALA A 163 -1.26 13.05 16.18
N HIS A 164 -0.94 11.77 16.34
CA HIS A 164 -0.77 10.84 15.21
C HIS A 164 -2.11 10.33 14.67
N GLY A 165 -3.10 10.07 15.53
CA GLY A 165 -4.44 9.64 15.15
C GLY A 165 -4.55 8.20 14.62
N GLN A 166 -3.48 7.42 14.69
CA GLN A 166 -3.43 5.98 14.34
C GLN A 166 -2.66 5.16 15.38
N LEU A 167 -2.55 5.71 16.59
CA LEU A 167 -1.95 5.07 17.74
C LEU A 167 -3.03 4.93 18.80
N LYS A 168 -3.02 3.80 19.51
CA LYS A 168 -3.84 3.60 20.70
C LYS A 168 -3.35 4.48 21.83
N ASP A 169 -4.22 4.77 22.79
CA ASP A 169 -3.78 5.46 23.99
C ASP A 169 -2.91 4.52 24.84
N PRO A 170 -1.75 4.97 25.35
CA PRO A 170 -0.84 4.10 26.09
C PRO A 170 -1.45 3.55 27.39
N SER A 171 -2.51 4.16 27.93
CA SER A 171 -3.27 3.59 29.06
C SER A 171 -3.97 2.26 28.73
N THR A 172 -4.11 1.94 27.44
CA THR A 172 -4.71 0.68 26.97
C THR A 172 -3.69 -0.44 26.78
N LEU A 173 -2.40 -0.16 26.97
CA LEU A 173 -1.35 -1.16 26.90
C LEU A 173 -1.52 -2.21 27.99
N THR A 174 -1.20 -3.46 27.66
CA THR A 174 -1.30 -4.59 28.60
C THR A 174 -0.03 -4.73 29.42
N GLU A 175 -0.04 -5.47 30.54
CA GLU A 175 1.17 -5.69 31.35
C GLU A 175 2.35 -6.31 30.58
N ARG A 176 2.09 -6.99 29.44
CA ARG A 176 3.14 -7.62 28.61
C ARG A 176 3.87 -6.63 27.71
N VAL A 177 3.16 -5.67 27.12
CA VAL A 177 3.73 -4.61 26.28
C VAL A 177 3.67 -3.32 27.09
N ARG A 178 4.81 -2.87 27.61
CA ARG A 178 4.86 -1.76 28.56
C ARG A 178 5.93 -0.75 28.20
N LEU A 179 5.65 0.51 28.56
CA LEU A 179 6.63 1.57 28.54
C LEU A 179 7.52 1.47 29.77
N ASP A 180 8.69 2.12 29.73
CA ASP A 180 9.51 2.24 30.92
C ASP A 180 8.95 3.28 31.91
N HIS A 181 9.68 3.48 33.02
CA HIS A 181 9.28 4.41 34.08
C HIS A 181 9.20 5.89 33.64
N ASN A 182 9.84 6.25 32.53
CA ASN A 182 9.79 7.59 31.94
C ASN A 182 8.70 7.70 30.85
N ASN A 183 7.85 6.67 30.71
CA ASN A 183 6.90 6.51 29.61
C ASN A 183 7.56 6.43 28.23
N GLU A 184 8.81 5.97 28.16
CA GLU A 184 9.50 5.79 26.89
C GLU A 184 9.25 4.40 26.31
N MET A 185 9.10 4.34 24.98
CA MET A 185 9.11 3.10 24.22
C MET A 185 10.53 2.54 24.20
N GLN A 186 10.76 1.39 24.81
CA GLN A 186 12.08 0.74 24.86
C GLN A 186 12.06 -0.61 24.11
N CYS A 187 13.22 -1.21 23.87
CA CYS A 187 13.31 -2.58 23.35
C CYS A 187 12.48 -3.57 24.18
N THR A 188 12.36 -3.32 25.48
CA THR A 188 11.62 -4.15 26.44
C THR A 188 10.10 -4.08 26.31
N ALA A 189 9.56 -3.16 25.51
CA ALA A 189 8.15 -3.15 25.15
C ALA A 189 7.82 -4.29 24.18
N CYS A 190 8.80 -4.76 23.40
CA CYS A 190 8.65 -5.86 22.45
C CYS A 190 9.37 -7.14 22.89
N HIS A 191 10.47 -7.01 23.63
CA HIS A 191 11.33 -8.13 24.01
C HIS A 191 11.42 -8.31 25.55
N ASP A 192 11.26 -9.53 26.04
CA ASP A 192 11.58 -9.91 27.42
C ASP A 192 12.86 -10.75 27.45
N PRO A 193 14.02 -10.22 27.84
CA PRO A 193 15.30 -10.95 27.79
C PRO A 193 15.34 -12.20 28.69
N HIS A 194 14.35 -12.39 29.57
CA HIS A 194 14.28 -13.54 30.47
C HIS A 194 13.36 -14.66 29.96
N ASN A 195 12.57 -14.42 28.91
CA ASN A 195 11.54 -15.34 28.46
C ASN A 195 11.51 -15.47 26.93
N ASN A 196 11.92 -16.62 26.42
CA ASN A 196 11.94 -16.90 24.98
C ASN A 196 10.77 -17.76 24.50
N GLN A 197 9.70 -17.91 25.28
CA GLN A 197 8.59 -18.83 24.94
C GLN A 197 7.92 -18.58 23.58
N TYR A 198 8.02 -17.36 23.03
CA TYR A 198 7.45 -16.99 21.74
C TYR A 198 8.51 -16.87 20.62
N GLY A 199 9.77 -17.22 20.90
CA GLY A 199 10.92 -16.98 20.03
C GLY A 199 11.30 -15.49 19.96
N ASN A 200 12.55 -15.21 19.60
CA ASN A 200 13.13 -13.86 19.55
C ASN A 200 12.87 -13.02 20.82
N PHE A 201 12.67 -13.68 21.97
CA PHE A 201 12.29 -13.04 23.23
C PHE A 201 11.05 -12.15 23.13
N LEU A 202 10.13 -12.39 22.19
CA LEU A 202 8.93 -11.55 22.10
C LEU A 202 8.11 -11.65 23.39
N VAL A 203 7.51 -10.54 23.83
CA VAL A 203 6.66 -10.50 25.03
C VAL A 203 5.30 -11.22 24.84
N MET A 204 4.94 -11.53 23.59
CA MET A 204 3.70 -12.24 23.22
C MET A 204 3.82 -12.94 21.85
N ASP A 205 2.92 -13.88 21.56
CA ASP A 205 2.74 -14.45 20.21
C ASP A 205 2.37 -13.32 19.24
N ASN A 206 3.11 -13.20 18.13
CA ASN A 206 2.92 -12.17 17.13
C ASN A 206 2.11 -12.65 15.89
N THR A 207 1.40 -13.76 16.00
CA THR A 207 0.42 -14.18 14.98
C THR A 207 -0.56 -13.02 14.71
N ALA A 208 -0.84 -12.76 13.43
CA ALA A 208 -1.62 -11.64 12.92
C ALA A 208 -1.07 -10.25 13.34
N SER A 209 0.24 -10.14 13.56
CA SER A 209 0.90 -8.91 14.04
C SER A 209 0.31 -8.39 15.36
N ALA A 210 -0.06 -9.30 16.27
CA ALA A 210 -0.70 -8.97 17.55
C ALA A 210 0.08 -7.96 18.40
N ILE A 211 1.42 -7.99 18.35
CA ILE A 211 2.24 -7.01 19.08
C ILE A 211 2.08 -5.60 18.50
N CYS A 212 2.06 -5.48 17.17
CA CYS A 212 1.97 -4.22 16.46
C CYS A 212 0.64 -3.52 16.75
N ILE A 213 -0.46 -4.28 16.69
CA ILE A 213 -1.81 -3.76 16.94
C ILE A 213 -2.11 -3.51 18.42
N THR A 214 -1.15 -3.76 19.32
CA THR A 214 -1.24 -3.29 20.71
C THR A 214 -1.03 -1.77 20.80
N CYS A 215 -0.25 -1.19 19.87
CA CYS A 215 0.01 0.24 19.80
C CYS A 215 -0.59 0.89 18.54
N HIS A 216 -0.52 0.24 17.39
CA HIS A 216 -1.03 0.78 16.13
C HIS A 216 -2.51 0.46 15.94
N ASP A 217 -3.28 1.49 15.58
CA ASP A 217 -4.69 1.37 15.22
C ASP A 217 -4.87 1.90 13.80
N LEU A 218 -4.86 1.01 12.82
CA LEU A 218 -5.03 1.35 11.41
C LEU A 218 -6.48 1.11 10.99
N PRO A 219 -7.26 2.18 10.74
CA PRO A 219 -8.62 2.02 10.26
C PRO A 219 -8.62 1.26 8.92
N GLY A 220 -9.63 0.41 8.72
CA GLY A 220 -9.78 -0.39 7.50
C GLY A 220 -9.07 -1.74 7.49
N TRP A 221 -8.03 -1.95 8.33
CA TRP A 221 -7.21 -3.17 8.28
C TRP A 221 -8.00 -4.46 8.46
N SER A 222 -8.82 -4.56 9.51
CA SER A 222 -9.53 -5.79 9.90
C SER A 222 -10.48 -6.35 8.82
N GLY A 223 -10.92 -5.50 7.88
CA GLY A 223 -11.79 -5.90 6.76
C GLY A 223 -11.12 -5.83 5.39
N SER A 224 -9.83 -5.47 5.34
CA SER A 224 -9.09 -5.35 4.10
C SER A 224 -8.84 -6.71 3.45
N ALA A 225 -8.59 -6.71 2.14
CA ALA A 225 -8.20 -7.89 1.38
C ALA A 225 -6.91 -8.50 1.94
N HIS A 226 -5.94 -7.69 2.38
CA HIS A 226 -4.70 -8.19 2.98
C HIS A 226 -4.93 -8.74 4.40
N GLY A 227 -5.67 -8.01 5.25
CA GLY A 227 -5.95 -8.43 6.63
C GLY A 227 -6.80 -9.69 6.77
N THR A 228 -7.50 -10.10 5.71
CA THR A 228 -8.34 -11.31 5.68
C THR A 228 -7.84 -12.39 4.71
N SER A 229 -6.71 -12.16 4.03
CA SER A 229 -6.23 -13.06 2.99
C SER A 229 -5.69 -14.37 3.55
N THR A 230 -6.29 -15.47 3.11
CA THR A 230 -5.82 -16.84 3.35
C THR A 230 -4.75 -17.27 2.34
N ALA A 231 -4.30 -16.38 1.46
CA ALA A 231 -3.27 -16.70 0.47
C ALA A 231 -1.94 -16.92 1.18
N ARG A 232 -1.19 -17.93 0.74
CA ARG A 232 0.11 -18.27 1.35
C ARG A 232 1.17 -17.26 0.96
N MET A 233 2.05 -16.93 1.89
CA MET A 233 3.23 -16.13 1.59
C MET A 233 4.18 -16.92 0.66
N PRO A 234 4.81 -16.27 -0.34
CA PRO A 234 5.81 -16.91 -1.17
C PRO A 234 6.98 -17.44 -0.33
N GLU A 235 7.53 -18.61 -0.70
CA GLU A 235 8.62 -19.26 0.06
C GLU A 235 9.85 -18.36 0.26
N ALA A 236 10.17 -17.48 -0.70
CA ALA A 236 11.25 -16.49 -0.61
C ALA A 236 10.91 -15.28 0.29
N ALA A 237 9.62 -14.93 0.44
CA ALA A 237 9.16 -13.88 1.37
C ALA A 237 9.04 -14.41 2.81
N SER A 238 8.89 -15.73 2.96
CA SER A 238 9.05 -16.46 4.21
C SER A 238 10.50 -16.83 4.52
N LEU A 239 11.43 -16.55 3.59
CA LEU A 239 12.87 -16.78 3.75
C LEU A 239 13.59 -15.59 4.38
N ASN A 240 12.91 -14.78 5.20
CA ASN A 240 13.63 -14.25 6.33
C ASN A 240 13.96 -15.47 7.20
N GLN A 241 15.25 -15.66 7.45
CA GLN A 241 15.96 -16.59 8.32
C GLN A 241 15.20 -17.16 9.55
N ALA A 242 14.12 -16.52 9.96
CA ALA A 242 13.08 -16.97 10.87
C ALA A 242 12.61 -18.43 10.66
N LEU A 243 12.40 -18.94 9.44
CA LEU A 243 12.01 -20.35 9.24
C LEU A 243 13.17 -21.34 9.46
N ALA A 244 14.41 -20.96 9.13
CA ALA A 244 15.59 -21.78 9.42
C ALA A 244 15.86 -21.86 10.93
N GLU A 245 15.47 -20.83 11.70
CA GLU A 245 15.61 -20.79 13.15
C GLU A 245 14.42 -21.39 13.91
N MET A 246 13.18 -21.25 13.39
CA MET A 246 11.96 -21.87 13.92
C MET A 246 11.90 -23.38 13.71
N ALA A 247 12.73 -23.97 12.82
CA ALA A 247 12.90 -25.41 12.74
C ALA A 247 13.36 -26.04 14.08
N SER A 248 13.94 -25.22 14.97
CA SER A 248 14.34 -25.60 16.33
C SER A 248 13.18 -25.55 17.34
N VAL A 249 12.11 -24.81 17.05
CA VAL A 249 10.90 -24.72 17.88
C VAL A 249 9.88 -25.71 17.34
N LYS A 250 9.84 -26.91 17.92
CA LYS A 250 8.76 -27.90 17.72
C LYS A 250 7.40 -27.33 18.18
N LYS A 251 6.80 -26.37 17.46
CA LYS A 251 5.37 -26.00 17.60
C LYS A 251 4.82 -24.95 16.62
N VAL A 252 5.56 -24.43 15.65
CA VAL A 252 4.94 -23.58 14.61
C VAL A 252 4.55 -24.45 13.42
N SER A 253 3.30 -24.92 13.43
CA SER A 253 2.69 -25.66 12.32
C SER A 253 2.86 -24.89 11.00
N SER A 254 3.27 -25.59 9.95
CA SER A 254 3.33 -25.13 8.55
C SER A 254 1.98 -24.64 7.98
N SER A 255 0.92 -24.65 8.79
CA SER A 255 -0.41 -24.11 8.51
C SER A 255 -0.60 -22.62 8.89
N LYS A 256 0.42 -21.92 9.41
CA LYS A 256 0.34 -20.51 9.87
C LYS A 256 1.14 -19.49 9.01
N HIS A 257 1.05 -19.58 7.68
CA HIS A 257 1.84 -18.72 6.78
C HIS A 257 0.98 -18.02 5.71
N THR A 258 -0.22 -17.57 6.08
CA THR A 258 -1.01 -16.72 5.20
C THR A 258 -0.62 -15.25 5.31
N VAL A 259 -1.04 -14.43 4.35
CA VAL A 259 -0.90 -12.97 4.43
C VAL A 259 -1.59 -12.43 5.70
N ALA A 260 -2.75 -12.97 6.08
CA ALA A 260 -3.44 -12.58 7.31
C ALA A 260 -2.70 -13.03 8.59
N ASP A 261 -2.09 -14.21 8.61
CA ASP A 261 -1.31 -14.68 9.76
C ASP A 261 -0.04 -13.84 9.98
N ASN A 262 0.60 -13.38 8.91
CA ASN A 262 1.74 -12.45 9.02
C ASN A 262 1.29 -11.00 9.23
N ALA A 263 0.10 -10.65 8.71
CA ALA A 263 -0.51 -9.32 8.79
C ALA A 263 0.45 -8.19 8.38
N CYS A 264 0.69 -7.21 9.25
CA CYS A 264 1.58 -6.07 9.03
C CYS A 264 3.00 -6.52 8.64
N ALA A 265 3.48 -7.61 9.25
CA ALA A 265 4.78 -8.21 8.95
C ALA A 265 4.85 -8.88 7.57
N SER A 266 3.77 -8.87 6.78
CA SER A 266 3.83 -9.24 5.35
C SER A 266 4.65 -8.23 4.57
N CYS A 267 4.49 -6.94 4.85
CA CYS A 267 5.12 -5.83 4.14
C CYS A 267 6.17 -5.09 4.99
N HIS A 268 5.88 -4.92 6.28
CA HIS A 268 6.74 -4.19 7.20
C HIS A 268 7.74 -5.11 7.90
N VAL A 269 8.84 -4.54 8.37
CA VAL A 269 9.80 -5.18 9.26
C VAL A 269 10.28 -4.17 10.31
N PRO A 270 10.28 -4.54 11.60
CA PRO A 270 10.62 -3.60 12.67
C PRO A 270 12.12 -3.32 12.76
N HIS A 271 12.97 -4.14 12.16
CA HIS A 271 14.42 -3.97 12.23
C HIS A 271 15.05 -4.13 10.85
N LYS A 272 16.06 -3.32 10.55
CA LYS A 272 16.80 -3.37 9.27
C LYS A 272 15.92 -3.33 8.03
N SER A 273 14.88 -2.51 8.03
CA SER A 273 14.02 -2.31 6.87
C SER A 273 14.80 -1.76 5.67
N GLY A 274 14.50 -2.28 4.48
CA GLY A 274 15.15 -1.82 3.25
C GLY A 274 14.82 -0.36 2.92
N SER A 275 13.55 0.04 3.14
CA SER A 275 13.07 1.39 2.82
C SER A 275 13.37 2.44 3.89
N ARG A 276 13.89 2.03 5.06
CA ARG A 276 14.17 2.90 6.21
C ARG A 276 12.93 3.64 6.71
N GLN A 277 12.68 4.86 6.19
CA GLN A 277 11.62 5.75 6.64
C GLN A 277 10.20 5.15 6.56
N ARG A 278 9.97 4.12 5.73
CA ARG A 278 8.67 3.46 5.58
C ARG A 278 8.58 2.10 6.27
N LEU A 279 9.68 1.62 6.83
CA LEU A 279 9.80 0.31 7.48
C LEU A 279 9.30 -0.88 6.62
N LEU A 280 9.30 -0.74 5.30
CA LEU A 280 9.05 -1.81 4.34
C LEU A 280 10.28 -2.71 4.23
N LYS A 281 10.05 -4.01 4.06
CA LYS A 281 11.09 -5.03 3.88
C LYS A 281 12.05 -4.68 2.75
N GLU A 282 11.51 -4.34 1.59
CA GLU A 282 12.31 -3.98 0.43
C GLU A 282 12.67 -2.49 0.45
N SER A 283 13.72 -2.13 -0.30
CA SER A 283 14.16 -0.73 -0.45
C SER A 283 13.13 0.16 -1.12
N ARG A 284 12.22 -0.43 -1.91
CA ARG A 284 11.16 0.30 -2.62
C ARG A 284 9.80 -0.34 -2.41
N GLU A 285 8.77 0.49 -2.45
CA GLU A 285 7.38 0.07 -2.26
C GLU A 285 6.94 -0.96 -3.31
N ASP A 286 7.24 -0.69 -4.58
CA ASP A 286 6.87 -1.56 -5.70
C ASP A 286 7.44 -2.97 -5.54
N GLN A 287 8.70 -3.10 -5.09
CA GLN A 287 9.32 -4.39 -4.82
C GLN A 287 8.61 -5.16 -3.70
N THR A 288 8.22 -4.47 -2.64
CA THR A 288 7.44 -5.08 -1.54
C THR A 288 6.09 -5.61 -2.05
N CYS A 289 5.42 -4.84 -2.91
CA CYS A 289 4.17 -5.26 -3.54
C CYS A 289 4.37 -6.46 -4.48
N TYR A 290 5.44 -6.44 -5.30
CA TYR A 290 5.73 -7.46 -6.31
C TYR A 290 6.15 -8.81 -5.72
N THR A 291 6.51 -8.87 -4.45
CA THR A 291 6.66 -10.14 -3.72
C THR A 291 5.42 -11.01 -3.89
N CYS A 292 4.22 -10.41 -3.84
CA CYS A 292 2.95 -11.11 -4.10
C CYS A 292 2.39 -10.79 -5.49
N HIS A 293 2.43 -9.53 -5.92
CA HIS A 293 1.81 -9.09 -7.16
C HIS A 293 2.75 -9.11 -8.38
N GLY A 294 3.83 -9.89 -8.34
CA GLY A 294 4.80 -10.05 -9.43
C GLY A 294 4.73 -11.40 -10.13
N GLY A 295 5.52 -11.57 -11.20
CA GLY A 295 5.49 -12.77 -12.06
C GLY A 295 5.97 -14.06 -11.42
N ASN A 296 6.73 -13.96 -10.33
CA ASN A 296 7.26 -15.13 -9.61
C ASN A 296 6.34 -15.62 -8.49
N SER A 297 5.23 -14.92 -8.24
CA SER A 297 4.33 -15.25 -7.15
C SER A 297 3.13 -16.05 -7.62
N LYS A 298 2.77 -17.08 -6.84
CA LYS A 298 1.48 -17.79 -6.97
C LYS A 298 0.35 -17.07 -6.22
N THR A 299 0.66 -15.95 -5.57
CA THR A 299 -0.24 -15.25 -4.64
C THR A 299 -0.65 -13.89 -5.19
N GLY A 300 -1.75 -13.84 -5.94
CA GLY A 300 -2.29 -12.61 -6.51
C GLY A 300 -2.11 -12.52 -8.04
N LYS A 301 -2.56 -11.40 -8.63
CA LYS A 301 -2.35 -11.12 -10.05
C LYS A 301 -0.97 -10.49 -10.26
N ASN A 302 -0.29 -10.90 -11.34
CA ASN A 302 0.97 -10.31 -11.77
C ASN A 302 0.74 -8.93 -12.40
N ILE A 303 0.74 -7.88 -11.57
CA ILE A 303 0.62 -6.50 -12.01
C ILE A 303 1.97 -5.92 -12.47
N ALA A 304 3.09 -6.48 -12.01
CA ALA A 304 4.43 -6.04 -12.41
C ALA A 304 4.66 -6.13 -13.93
N ALA A 305 4.10 -7.14 -14.59
CA ALA A 305 4.20 -7.29 -16.04
C ALA A 305 3.52 -6.14 -16.83
N GLU A 306 2.47 -5.53 -16.27
CA GLU A 306 1.72 -4.48 -16.94
C GLU A 306 2.52 -3.18 -17.09
N PHE A 307 3.41 -2.90 -16.15
CA PHE A 307 4.26 -1.71 -16.19
C PHE A 307 5.42 -1.81 -17.20
N ASN A 308 5.57 -2.94 -17.90
CA ASN A 308 6.50 -3.09 -19.02
C ASN A 308 5.83 -2.82 -20.39
N LYS A 309 4.56 -2.44 -20.41
CA LYS A 309 3.84 -2.13 -21.66
C LYS A 309 4.20 -0.76 -22.22
N PHE A 310 3.74 -0.48 -23.44
CA PHE A 310 4.05 0.75 -24.18
C PHE A 310 3.55 2.02 -23.49
N SER A 311 2.34 1.99 -22.92
CA SER A 311 1.74 3.15 -22.26
C SER A 311 1.40 2.81 -20.81
N VAL A 312 2.03 3.47 -19.85
CA VAL A 312 1.97 3.13 -18.42
C VAL A 312 1.96 4.37 -17.54
N HIS A 313 1.48 4.23 -16.31
CA HIS A 313 1.89 5.14 -15.25
C HIS A 313 3.36 4.85 -14.88
N PRO A 314 4.19 5.87 -14.60
CA PRO A 314 5.65 5.73 -14.50
C PRO A 314 6.12 5.15 -13.15
N VAL A 315 5.47 4.10 -12.65
CA VAL A 315 5.75 3.49 -11.33
C VAL A 315 7.18 2.97 -11.22
N LEU A 316 7.71 2.36 -12.29
CA LEU A 316 9.06 1.80 -12.27
C LEU A 316 10.16 2.88 -12.33
N THR A 317 9.90 4.00 -13.01
CA THR A 317 10.89 5.07 -13.19
C THR A 317 10.83 6.13 -12.10
N THR A 318 9.74 6.19 -11.35
CA THR A 318 9.53 7.16 -10.27
C THR A 318 9.36 6.51 -8.89
N SER A 319 9.74 5.22 -8.79
CA SER A 319 9.67 4.48 -7.53
C SER A 319 10.54 5.13 -6.45
N GLY A 320 9.98 5.22 -5.23
CA GLY A 320 10.64 5.83 -4.07
C GLY A 320 10.55 7.35 -3.99
N LEU A 321 9.95 8.03 -4.99
CA LEU A 321 9.74 9.49 -4.93
C LEU A 321 8.53 9.89 -4.07
N HIS A 322 7.55 9.00 -3.92
CA HIS A 322 6.33 9.31 -3.18
C HIS A 322 6.58 9.55 -1.69
N ASP A 323 6.08 10.68 -1.20
CA ASP A 323 6.01 10.99 0.22
C ASP A 323 4.56 11.25 0.67
N PRO A 324 4.06 10.60 1.74
CA PRO A 324 2.69 10.84 2.21
C PRO A 324 2.37 12.29 2.62
N MET A 325 3.40 13.11 2.89
CA MET A 325 3.30 14.52 3.27
C MET A 325 3.56 15.48 2.10
N GLU A 326 3.75 14.98 0.88
CA GLU A 326 3.89 15.82 -0.30
C GLU A 326 2.63 16.65 -0.62
N ASP A 327 2.79 17.68 -1.45
CA ASP A 327 1.64 18.40 -2.01
C ASP A 327 0.81 17.42 -2.86
N LEU A 328 -0.47 17.27 -2.50
CA LEU A 328 -1.32 16.27 -3.13
C LEU A 328 -1.59 16.54 -4.62
N ILE A 329 -1.51 17.79 -5.06
CA ILE A 329 -1.90 18.25 -6.41
C ILE A 329 -0.66 18.63 -7.24
N ASN A 330 0.33 19.25 -6.61
CA ASN A 330 1.47 19.92 -7.25
C ASN A 330 2.82 19.44 -6.70
N SER A 331 2.96 18.15 -6.39
CA SER A 331 4.26 17.51 -6.20
C SER A 331 5.01 17.34 -7.52
N ASP A 332 6.32 17.02 -7.43
CA ASP A 332 7.08 16.57 -8.61
C ASP A 332 6.37 15.38 -9.26
N ARG A 333 6.24 15.41 -10.59
CA ARG A 333 5.39 14.43 -11.29
C ARG A 333 5.93 13.01 -11.17
N HIS A 334 5.27 12.19 -10.37
CA HIS A 334 5.54 10.77 -10.20
C HIS A 334 4.27 9.94 -10.05
N ALA A 335 4.41 8.63 -9.99
CA ALA A 335 3.34 7.72 -9.58
C ALA A 335 3.95 6.53 -8.82
N SER A 336 3.34 6.16 -7.71
CA SER A 336 3.64 4.98 -6.90
C SER A 336 2.39 4.11 -6.70
N CYS A 337 2.54 2.95 -6.07
CA CYS A 337 1.38 2.12 -5.75
C CYS A 337 0.50 2.83 -4.71
N SER A 338 1.11 3.45 -3.70
CA SER A 338 0.43 4.21 -2.64
C SER A 338 -0.30 5.46 -3.13
N ASP A 339 0.03 5.97 -4.33
CA ASP A 339 -0.70 7.11 -4.90
C ASP A 339 -2.13 6.77 -5.31
N CYS A 340 -2.35 5.50 -5.68
CA CYS A 340 -3.63 5.00 -6.18
C CYS A 340 -4.30 3.99 -5.24
N HIS A 341 -3.54 3.38 -4.33
CA HIS A 341 -4.01 2.35 -3.43
C HIS A 341 -3.72 2.70 -1.98
N ASN A 342 -4.63 2.31 -1.10
CA ASN A 342 -4.33 2.24 0.32
C ASN A 342 -4.46 0.78 0.75
N THR A 343 -3.32 0.11 0.93
CA THR A 343 -3.25 -1.34 1.20
C THR A 343 -3.93 -1.74 2.51
N HIS A 344 -4.07 -0.81 3.46
CA HIS A 344 -4.79 -1.02 4.71
C HIS A 344 -6.31 -0.96 4.56
N PHE A 345 -6.84 -0.40 3.47
CA PHE A 345 -8.29 -0.27 3.21
C PHE A 345 -8.76 -1.08 2.01
N SER A 346 -7.83 -1.56 1.17
CA SER A 346 -8.18 -2.17 -0.11
C SER A 346 -9.02 -3.43 0.11
N THR A 347 -10.05 -3.62 -0.72
CA THR A 347 -10.92 -4.80 -0.71
C THR A 347 -11.16 -5.31 -2.13
N GLY A 348 -11.65 -6.55 -2.25
CA GLY A 348 -12.05 -7.13 -3.55
C GLY A 348 -13.38 -6.60 -4.10
N ASN A 349 -14.03 -5.65 -3.42
CA ASN A 349 -15.37 -5.18 -3.76
C ASN A 349 -15.38 -4.40 -5.08
N LYS A 350 -16.23 -4.82 -6.00
CA LYS A 350 -16.50 -4.07 -7.23
C LYS A 350 -17.48 -2.93 -6.91
N ALA A 351 -17.44 -1.87 -7.73
CA ALA A 351 -18.35 -0.75 -7.61
C ALA A 351 -18.88 -0.33 -8.98
N ALA A 352 -20.16 0.00 -9.06
CA ALA A 352 -20.77 0.62 -10.24
C ALA A 352 -20.30 2.08 -10.37
N ALA A 353 -20.28 2.60 -11.61
CA ALA A 353 -19.95 3.99 -11.86
C ALA A 353 -20.94 4.96 -11.14
N PRO A 354 -20.47 6.10 -10.60
CA PRO A 354 -19.09 6.58 -10.58
C PRO A 354 -18.32 6.19 -9.30
N ASN A 355 -18.85 5.27 -8.50
CA ASN A 355 -18.30 4.96 -7.17
C ASN A 355 -16.91 4.33 -7.24
N ALA A 356 -16.05 4.72 -6.31
CA ALA A 356 -14.73 4.14 -6.12
C ALA A 356 -14.86 2.64 -5.80
N SER A 357 -14.00 1.82 -6.42
CA SER A 357 -13.96 0.39 -6.13
C SER A 357 -13.22 0.11 -4.82
N GLY A 358 -13.41 -1.11 -4.30
CA GLY A 358 -12.69 -1.64 -3.15
C GLY A 358 -11.17 -1.49 -3.26
N ALA A 359 -10.61 -1.57 -4.47
CA ALA A 359 -9.17 -1.54 -4.69
C ALA A 359 -8.53 -0.17 -4.38
N ILE A 360 -9.28 0.92 -4.47
CA ILE A 360 -8.80 2.30 -4.31
C ILE A 360 -9.40 3.01 -3.09
N LEU A 361 -10.10 2.27 -2.22
CA LEU A 361 -10.65 2.82 -0.97
C LEU A 361 -9.55 3.35 -0.06
N GLY A 362 -9.89 4.34 0.77
CA GLY A 362 -8.94 4.91 1.75
C GLY A 362 -7.89 5.84 1.15
N THR A 363 -7.94 6.12 -0.16
CA THR A 363 -7.02 7.04 -0.84
C THR A 363 -7.56 8.46 -0.83
N ARG A 364 -6.66 9.44 -0.91
CA ARG A 364 -6.99 10.86 -0.97
C ARG A 364 -7.22 11.27 -2.43
N GLY A 365 -8.02 12.30 -2.65
CA GLY A 365 -8.33 12.78 -4.00
C GLY A 365 -8.81 14.22 -4.06
N VAL A 366 -9.35 14.61 -5.22
CA VAL A 366 -9.88 15.95 -5.49
C VAL A 366 -11.31 15.82 -6.02
N SER A 367 -12.27 16.49 -5.39
CA SER A 367 -13.67 16.48 -5.82
C SER A 367 -13.85 17.14 -7.18
N SER A 368 -15.03 16.96 -7.80
CA SER A 368 -15.38 17.70 -9.04
C SER A 368 -15.38 19.22 -8.84
N GLY A 369 -15.57 19.69 -7.60
CA GLY A 369 -15.48 21.11 -7.22
C GLY A 369 -14.05 21.63 -7.00
N GLY A 370 -13.03 20.76 -7.07
CA GLY A 370 -11.63 21.14 -6.82
C GLY A 370 -11.22 21.12 -5.34
N THR A 371 -12.01 20.49 -4.47
CA THR A 371 -11.71 20.40 -3.03
C THR A 371 -10.97 19.10 -2.71
N LEU A 372 -9.98 19.16 -1.81
CA LEU A 372 -9.28 17.98 -1.32
C LEU A 372 -10.22 17.07 -0.52
N VAL A 373 -10.19 15.77 -0.82
CA VAL A 373 -10.98 14.74 -0.16
C VAL A 373 -10.03 13.79 0.59
N LYS A 374 -10.29 13.55 1.88
CA LYS A 374 -9.47 12.66 2.72
C LYS A 374 -9.62 11.18 2.37
N SER A 375 -10.81 10.78 1.96
CA SER A 375 -11.08 9.43 1.45
C SER A 375 -12.06 9.53 0.29
N ILE A 376 -11.64 9.10 -0.89
CA ILE A 376 -12.48 9.17 -2.09
C ILE A 376 -13.73 8.30 -1.94
N THR A 377 -14.82 8.74 -2.55
CA THR A 377 -16.05 7.95 -2.71
C THR A 377 -16.35 7.67 -4.18
N LYS A 378 -15.79 8.47 -5.10
CA LYS A 378 -15.93 8.33 -6.54
C LYS A 378 -14.56 8.11 -7.19
N GLU A 379 -14.50 7.29 -8.24
CA GLU A 379 -13.24 6.94 -8.89
C GLU A 379 -12.55 8.17 -9.51
N TYR A 380 -13.32 9.09 -10.09
CA TYR A 380 -12.76 10.28 -10.71
C TYR A 380 -12.04 11.19 -9.71
N GLU A 381 -12.36 11.11 -8.40
CA GLU A 381 -11.71 11.94 -7.38
C GLU A 381 -10.23 11.57 -7.24
N LEU A 382 -9.89 10.29 -7.41
CA LEU A 382 -8.51 9.85 -7.49
C LEU A 382 -7.82 10.40 -8.73
N CYS A 383 -8.46 10.28 -9.89
CA CYS A 383 -7.87 10.71 -11.16
C CYS A 383 -7.63 12.23 -11.18
N PHE A 384 -8.54 13.03 -10.62
CA PHE A 384 -8.42 14.48 -10.56
C PHE A 384 -7.29 14.97 -9.67
N ARG A 385 -6.77 14.12 -8.76
CA ARG A 385 -5.57 14.42 -7.97
C ARG A 385 -4.41 14.86 -8.85
N CYS A 386 -4.18 14.16 -9.97
CA CYS A 386 -3.03 14.41 -10.85
C CYS A 386 -3.46 14.95 -12.22
N HIS A 387 -4.64 14.58 -12.72
CA HIS A 387 -5.14 14.97 -14.05
C HIS A 387 -6.12 16.15 -14.03
N GLY A 388 -6.43 16.68 -12.85
CA GLY A 388 -7.28 17.85 -12.67
C GLY A 388 -6.46 19.13 -12.61
N ASP A 389 -6.27 19.64 -11.39
CA ASP A 389 -5.78 20.99 -11.11
C ASP A 389 -4.25 21.13 -11.03
N SER A 390 -3.51 20.15 -11.56
CA SER A 390 -2.05 20.19 -11.59
C SER A 390 -1.54 21.36 -12.43
N LEU A 391 -0.55 22.08 -11.90
CA LEU A 391 0.13 23.19 -12.59
C LEU A 391 1.11 22.71 -13.67
N ALA A 392 1.48 21.42 -13.65
CA ALA A 392 2.38 20.80 -14.62
C ALA A 392 1.71 19.60 -15.32
N PRO A 393 0.58 19.82 -16.03
CA PRO A 393 -0.15 18.73 -16.66
C PRO A 393 0.63 18.15 -17.85
N ALA A 394 0.43 16.86 -18.11
CA ALA A 394 0.92 16.25 -19.34
C ALA A 394 0.30 16.93 -20.58
N PRO A 395 1.05 17.03 -21.70
CA PRO A 395 0.52 17.61 -22.92
C PRO A 395 -0.65 16.79 -23.47
N SER A 396 -1.61 17.49 -24.07
CA SER A 396 -2.72 16.84 -24.77
C SER A 396 -2.20 16.00 -25.94
N GLN A 397 -2.73 14.78 -26.10
CA GLN A 397 -2.40 13.92 -27.25
C GLN A 397 -2.97 14.45 -28.57
N VAL A 398 -4.05 15.22 -28.49
CA VAL A 398 -4.70 15.85 -29.64
C VAL A 398 -4.72 17.36 -29.42
N PRO A 399 -4.15 18.18 -30.32
CA PRO A 399 -4.23 19.64 -30.20
C PRO A 399 -5.67 20.08 -30.50
N ARG A 400 -6.24 20.92 -29.65
CA ARG A 400 -7.66 21.27 -29.67
C ARG A 400 -7.87 22.76 -29.93
N GLN A 401 -8.95 23.11 -30.62
CA GLN A 401 -9.41 24.50 -30.77
C GLN A 401 -9.58 25.17 -29.40
N PHE A 402 -10.28 24.51 -28.48
CA PHE A 402 -10.40 24.94 -27.09
C PHE A 402 -9.44 24.10 -26.24
N THR A 403 -8.31 24.71 -25.88
CA THR A 403 -7.24 24.03 -25.14
C THR A 403 -7.59 23.92 -23.66
N SER A 404 -7.55 22.69 -23.15
CA SER A 404 -7.57 22.40 -21.73
C SER A 404 -6.93 21.03 -21.52
N THR A 405 -6.14 20.89 -20.47
CA THR A 405 -5.58 19.61 -20.01
C THR A 405 -6.18 19.18 -18.67
N ASN A 406 -6.95 20.06 -18.02
CA ASN A 406 -7.58 19.80 -16.74
C ASN A 406 -8.83 18.93 -16.94
N ALA A 407 -8.73 17.65 -16.61
CA ALA A 407 -9.80 16.67 -16.76
C ALA A 407 -11.03 17.04 -15.91
N ARG A 408 -10.84 17.58 -14.70
CA ARG A 408 -11.93 18.02 -13.82
C ARG A 408 -12.80 19.06 -14.51
N LEU A 409 -12.18 20.05 -15.16
CA LEU A 409 -12.90 21.08 -15.92
C LEU A 409 -13.53 20.54 -17.21
N LYS A 410 -12.90 19.57 -17.89
CA LYS A 410 -13.49 18.93 -19.08
C LYS A 410 -14.74 18.12 -18.77
N PHE A 411 -14.78 17.43 -17.64
CA PHE A 411 -15.95 16.68 -17.19
C PHE A 411 -16.96 17.52 -16.40
N SER A 412 -16.75 18.84 -16.31
CA SER A 412 -17.67 19.73 -15.59
C SER A 412 -19.07 19.67 -16.19
N PRO A 413 -20.12 19.49 -15.37
CA PRO A 413 -21.51 19.56 -15.81
C PRO A 413 -21.87 20.92 -16.43
N SER A 414 -21.06 21.98 -16.24
CA SER A 414 -21.24 23.28 -16.89
C SER A 414 -20.97 23.28 -18.39
N ASN A 415 -20.22 22.29 -18.90
CA ASN A 415 -19.93 22.17 -20.33
C ASN A 415 -21.18 21.78 -21.12
N LYS A 416 -21.25 22.18 -22.40
CA LYS A 416 -22.39 21.84 -23.26
C LYS A 416 -22.43 20.35 -23.60
N SER A 417 -21.29 19.67 -23.56
CA SER A 417 -21.19 18.23 -23.68
C SER A 417 -19.98 17.67 -22.94
N PHE A 418 -20.12 16.43 -22.46
CA PHE A 418 -19.10 15.67 -21.77
C PHE A 418 -19.52 14.20 -21.72
N HIS A 419 -18.55 13.30 -21.58
CA HIS A 419 -18.82 11.91 -21.23
C HIS A 419 -19.19 11.80 -19.73
N PRO A 420 -20.12 10.90 -19.34
CA PRO A 420 -20.80 10.96 -18.05
C PRO A 420 -20.00 10.42 -16.86
N VAL A 421 -18.83 11.00 -16.58
CA VAL A 421 -17.96 10.60 -15.45
C VAL A 421 -18.42 11.23 -14.13
N VAL A 422 -18.79 12.52 -14.15
CA VAL A 422 -19.19 13.29 -12.95
C VAL A 422 -20.71 13.38 -12.79
N SER A 423 -21.44 13.47 -13.91
CA SER A 423 -22.91 13.46 -13.95
C SER A 423 -23.42 12.79 -15.23
N PRO A 424 -24.70 12.40 -15.31
CA PRO A 424 -25.28 11.90 -16.56
C PRO A 424 -25.10 12.89 -17.71
N GLY A 425 -25.06 12.36 -18.94
CA GLY A 425 -24.85 13.17 -20.13
C GLY A 425 -25.99 14.15 -20.37
N ARG A 426 -25.68 15.32 -20.95
CA ARG A 426 -26.71 16.35 -21.23
C ARG A 426 -27.67 15.99 -22.37
N ASN A 427 -27.25 15.14 -23.30
CA ASN A 427 -28.05 14.82 -24.48
C ASN A 427 -28.98 13.61 -24.18
N PRO A 428 -30.31 13.79 -24.13
CA PRO A 428 -31.24 12.69 -23.89
C PRO A 428 -31.39 11.75 -25.10
N HIS A 429 -30.87 12.12 -26.28
CA HIS A 429 -30.98 11.34 -27.50
C HIS A 429 -29.61 11.05 -28.11
N VAL A 430 -29.08 9.87 -27.81
CA VAL A 430 -27.81 9.35 -28.36
C VAL A 430 -28.12 8.09 -29.16
N PRO A 431 -28.48 8.21 -30.46
CA PRO A 431 -29.02 7.08 -31.24
C PRO A 431 -28.00 5.95 -31.44
N SER A 432 -26.71 6.25 -31.39
CA SER A 432 -25.66 5.24 -31.48
C SER A 432 -25.40 4.53 -30.15
N LEU A 433 -25.97 4.94 -29.01
CA LEU A 433 -25.63 4.32 -27.73
C LEU A 433 -26.16 2.88 -27.65
N ILE A 434 -25.30 1.91 -27.39
CA ILE A 434 -25.68 0.49 -27.30
C ILE A 434 -25.95 0.03 -25.86
N ALA A 435 -26.87 -0.92 -25.70
CA ALA A 435 -27.13 -1.57 -24.43
C ALA A 435 -25.85 -2.21 -23.84
N PRO A 436 -25.65 -2.18 -22.51
CA PRO A 436 -26.59 -1.71 -21.48
C PRO A 436 -26.54 -0.20 -21.21
N TRP A 437 -25.80 0.58 -22.01
CA TRP A 437 -25.69 2.02 -21.81
C TRP A 437 -26.99 2.74 -22.17
N THR A 438 -27.33 3.72 -21.35
CA THR A 438 -28.47 4.62 -21.54
C THR A 438 -27.99 6.07 -21.42
N PRO A 439 -28.72 7.07 -21.92
CA PRO A 439 -28.37 8.47 -21.71
C PRO A 439 -28.23 8.88 -20.22
N SER A 440 -28.88 8.14 -19.31
CA SER A 440 -28.76 8.32 -17.86
C SER A 440 -27.57 7.58 -17.22
N SER A 441 -26.85 6.74 -17.96
CA SER A 441 -25.75 5.95 -17.43
C SER A 441 -24.58 6.85 -17.02
N MET A 442 -23.91 6.45 -15.94
CA MET A 442 -22.64 6.99 -15.48
C MET A 442 -21.49 6.08 -15.93
N MET A 443 -20.30 6.64 -16.07
CA MET A 443 -19.09 5.90 -16.40
C MET A 443 -17.92 6.21 -15.45
N LYS A 444 -16.91 5.38 -15.53
CA LYS A 444 -15.64 5.48 -14.81
C LYS A 444 -14.52 5.92 -15.74
N CYS A 445 -13.46 6.50 -15.18
CA CYS A 445 -12.25 6.79 -15.96
C CYS A 445 -11.67 5.48 -16.53
N THR A 446 -11.71 4.42 -15.74
CA THR A 446 -11.26 3.07 -16.09
C THR A 446 -12.15 2.31 -17.07
N ASP A 447 -13.29 2.87 -17.49
CA ASP A 447 -14.05 2.31 -18.62
C ASP A 447 -13.37 2.60 -19.97
N CYS A 448 -12.43 3.55 -20.00
CA CYS A 448 -11.61 3.86 -21.17
C CYS A 448 -10.12 3.68 -20.89
N HIS A 449 -9.66 4.13 -19.70
CA HIS A 449 -8.26 4.08 -19.30
C HIS A 449 -7.96 2.87 -18.41
N ASN A 450 -7.62 1.75 -19.03
CA ASN A 450 -7.45 0.48 -18.35
C ASN A 450 -6.37 -0.37 -19.03
N ASN A 451 -6.00 -1.45 -18.38
CA ASN A 451 -5.24 -2.52 -18.99
C ASN A 451 -6.00 -3.13 -20.18
N ASP A 452 -5.36 -3.20 -21.34
CA ASP A 452 -5.90 -3.83 -22.56
C ASP A 452 -6.13 -5.35 -22.43
N GLN A 453 -5.60 -5.95 -21.37
CA GLN A 453 -5.81 -7.35 -21.00
C GLN A 453 -6.76 -7.51 -19.80
N ALA A 454 -7.37 -6.43 -19.30
CA ALA A 454 -8.35 -6.52 -18.22
C ALA A 454 -9.59 -7.32 -18.63
N PRO A 455 -10.38 -7.85 -17.67
CA PRO A 455 -11.64 -8.52 -17.97
C PRO A 455 -12.63 -7.64 -18.74
N ALA A 456 -12.61 -6.31 -18.53
CA ALA A 456 -13.42 -5.34 -19.26
C ALA A 456 -13.06 -5.25 -20.76
N ALA A 457 -11.82 -5.59 -21.11
CA ALA A 457 -11.32 -5.70 -22.47
C ALA A 457 -11.48 -7.12 -23.06
N GLY A 458 -11.97 -8.10 -22.27
CA GLY A 458 -12.08 -9.51 -22.67
C GLY A 458 -10.86 -10.36 -22.34
N GLY A 459 -9.88 -9.83 -21.60
CA GLY A 459 -8.68 -10.55 -21.17
C GLY A 459 -8.77 -11.12 -19.74
N THR A 460 -7.63 -11.61 -19.24
CA THR A 460 -7.51 -12.21 -17.89
C THR A 460 -6.54 -11.47 -16.96
N GLY A 461 -5.94 -10.39 -17.46
CA GLY A 461 -5.02 -9.51 -16.75
C GLY A 461 -5.68 -8.72 -15.62
N PRO A 462 -4.88 -8.00 -14.82
CA PRO A 462 -5.40 -7.18 -13.73
C PRO A 462 -6.19 -5.97 -14.25
N ASN A 463 -7.26 -5.61 -13.55
CA ASN A 463 -8.02 -4.40 -13.80
C ASN A 463 -7.32 -3.18 -13.17
N GLY A 464 -7.35 -2.03 -13.85
CA GLY A 464 -6.79 -0.76 -13.40
C GLY A 464 -5.82 -0.14 -14.42
N PRO A 465 -5.53 1.16 -14.29
CA PRO A 465 -4.72 1.91 -15.24
C PRO A 465 -3.23 1.68 -15.02
N HIS A 466 -2.77 0.43 -15.00
CA HIS A 466 -1.35 0.09 -14.79
C HIS A 466 -0.55 0.29 -16.07
N GLY A 467 -0.99 -0.37 -17.14
CA GLY A 467 -0.35 -0.32 -18.44
C GLY A 467 -1.22 -0.87 -19.56
N SER A 468 -1.00 -0.37 -20.77
CA SER A 468 -1.69 -0.80 -21.98
C SER A 468 -0.78 -0.80 -23.20
N ALA A 469 -1.07 -1.68 -24.17
CA ALA A 469 -0.52 -1.62 -25.52
C ALA A 469 -1.00 -0.38 -26.32
N HIS A 470 -2.08 0.28 -25.90
CA HIS A 470 -2.68 1.42 -26.57
C HIS A 470 -2.44 2.72 -25.77
N SER A 471 -1.88 3.74 -26.43
CA SER A 471 -1.60 5.04 -25.80
C SER A 471 -2.77 6.03 -25.99
N PRO A 472 -3.11 6.88 -24.99
CA PRO A 472 -2.54 6.95 -23.64
C PRO A 472 -3.29 6.04 -22.65
N LEU A 473 -2.73 4.87 -22.38
CA LEU A 473 -3.23 3.86 -21.44
C LEU A 473 -4.70 3.52 -21.69
N LEU A 474 -5.06 3.17 -22.92
CA LEU A 474 -6.43 2.88 -23.34
C LEU A 474 -6.71 1.37 -23.33
N GLU A 475 -7.89 0.95 -22.91
CA GLU A 475 -8.22 -0.49 -22.84
C GLU A 475 -8.48 -1.15 -24.20
N ARG A 476 -8.66 -0.34 -25.25
CA ARG A 476 -8.82 -0.74 -26.64
C ARG A 476 -8.19 0.30 -27.55
N ASN A 477 -7.93 -0.09 -28.78
CA ASN A 477 -7.37 0.79 -29.79
C ASN A 477 -8.30 1.99 -30.10
N LEU A 478 -7.69 3.16 -30.25
CA LEU A 478 -8.31 4.39 -30.73
C LEU A 478 -7.29 5.16 -31.56
N THR A 479 -7.50 5.20 -32.86
CA THR A 479 -6.67 6.01 -33.75
C THR A 479 -7.00 7.49 -33.63
N MET A 480 -6.00 8.29 -33.28
CA MET A 480 -6.13 9.74 -33.04
C MET A 480 -5.71 10.63 -34.21
N VAL A 481 -5.36 10.03 -35.35
CA VAL A 481 -4.87 10.71 -36.56
C VAL A 481 -5.78 10.41 -37.75
N ASP A 482 -5.87 11.36 -38.69
CA ASP A 482 -6.62 11.20 -39.93
C ASP A 482 -5.86 10.34 -40.95
N PHE A 483 -6.51 10.04 -42.08
CA PHE A 483 -5.99 9.23 -43.19
C PHE A 483 -5.72 7.78 -42.81
N ARG A 484 -6.48 7.28 -41.84
CA ARG A 484 -6.57 5.87 -41.49
C ARG A 484 -7.95 5.35 -41.91
N PRO A 485 -8.02 4.24 -42.67
CA PRO A 485 -9.30 3.66 -43.02
C PRO A 485 -10.11 3.31 -41.78
N GLU A 486 -11.38 3.69 -41.77
CA GLU A 486 -12.27 3.30 -40.68
C GLU A 486 -12.40 1.78 -40.60
N SER A 487 -12.29 1.24 -39.39
CA SER A 487 -12.61 -0.15 -39.11
C SER A 487 -13.07 -0.35 -37.65
N PRO A 488 -13.74 -1.48 -37.35
CA PRO A 488 -14.06 -1.88 -35.98
C PRO A 488 -12.85 -1.98 -35.04
N ILE A 489 -11.65 -2.17 -35.59
CA ILE A 489 -10.39 -2.28 -34.83
C ILE A 489 -9.79 -0.89 -34.57
N GLU A 490 -9.84 0.02 -35.55
CA GLU A 490 -9.24 1.36 -35.44
C GLU A 490 -9.95 2.25 -34.41
N TYR A 491 -11.26 2.07 -34.25
CA TYR A 491 -12.09 2.82 -33.29
C TYR A 491 -12.77 1.90 -32.27
N ALA A 492 -12.14 0.76 -31.96
CA ALA A 492 -12.65 -0.25 -31.03
C ALA A 492 -13.06 0.35 -29.68
N LEU A 493 -12.35 1.37 -29.19
CA LEU A 493 -12.72 2.06 -27.95
C LEU A 493 -14.07 2.77 -28.05
N CYS A 494 -14.32 3.51 -29.13
CA CYS A 494 -15.60 4.20 -29.35
C CYS A 494 -16.73 3.19 -29.56
N TYR A 495 -16.47 2.14 -30.35
CA TYR A 495 -17.45 1.10 -30.67
C TYR A 495 -17.80 0.19 -29.50
N LYS A 496 -17.06 0.27 -28.38
CA LYS A 496 -17.47 -0.34 -27.10
C LYS A 496 -18.84 0.16 -26.63
N CYS A 497 -19.16 1.43 -26.89
CA CYS A 497 -20.38 2.06 -26.38
C CYS A 497 -21.26 2.63 -27.48
N HIS A 498 -20.73 2.81 -28.69
CA HIS A 498 -21.46 3.36 -29.82
C HIS A 498 -21.58 2.37 -30.97
N ASP A 499 -22.79 2.15 -31.46
CA ASP A 499 -23.11 1.32 -32.61
C ASP A 499 -22.50 1.91 -33.87
N ARG A 500 -21.57 1.17 -34.45
CA ARG A 500 -20.92 1.52 -35.71
C ARG A 500 -21.94 1.71 -36.84
N SER A 501 -22.95 0.86 -36.92
CA SER A 501 -23.96 0.93 -37.98
C SER A 501 -24.79 2.21 -37.91
N SER A 502 -25.20 2.63 -36.72
CA SER A 502 -25.89 3.89 -36.47
C SER A 502 -25.06 5.10 -36.91
N ILE A 503 -23.77 5.13 -36.55
CA ILE A 503 -22.85 6.22 -36.93
C ILE A 503 -22.68 6.30 -38.45
N LEU A 504 -22.39 5.17 -39.10
CA LEU A 504 -22.12 5.12 -40.54
C LEU A 504 -23.39 5.23 -41.41
N SER A 505 -24.57 5.16 -40.78
CA SER A 505 -25.86 5.44 -41.42
C SER A 505 -26.34 6.87 -41.18
N ASP A 506 -25.45 7.76 -40.72
CA ASP A 506 -25.71 9.20 -40.54
C ASP A 506 -26.90 9.51 -39.59
N GLN A 507 -27.20 8.63 -38.63
CA GLN A 507 -28.40 8.78 -37.80
C GLN A 507 -28.35 10.00 -36.87
N SER A 508 -27.16 10.39 -36.40
CA SER A 508 -26.94 11.54 -35.52
C SER A 508 -26.49 12.81 -36.24
N PHE A 509 -25.80 12.70 -37.37
CA PHE A 509 -25.29 13.80 -38.19
C PHE A 509 -25.24 13.39 -39.66
N LYS A 510 -25.82 14.21 -40.54
CA LYS A 510 -25.82 14.01 -41.99
C LYS A 510 -24.42 14.28 -42.54
N GLY A 511 -23.67 13.23 -42.89
CA GLY A 511 -22.28 13.33 -43.35
C GLY A 511 -21.25 12.61 -42.47
N HIS A 512 -21.66 11.86 -41.44
CA HIS A 512 -20.72 11.05 -40.65
C HIS A 512 -19.97 10.06 -41.53
N ARG A 513 -20.68 9.29 -42.37
CA ARG A 513 -20.07 8.34 -43.30
C ARG A 513 -19.08 9.03 -44.22
N LYS A 514 -19.44 10.20 -44.75
CA LYS A 514 -18.59 10.95 -45.68
C LYS A 514 -17.26 11.36 -45.03
N HIS A 515 -17.31 11.92 -43.82
CA HIS A 515 -16.09 12.33 -43.12
C HIS A 515 -15.27 11.11 -42.66
N ILE A 516 -15.91 10.13 -42.03
CA ILE A 516 -15.20 9.04 -41.38
C ILE A 516 -14.69 8.01 -42.40
N VAL A 517 -15.47 7.67 -43.43
CA VAL A 517 -15.13 6.62 -44.41
C VAL A 517 -14.47 7.21 -45.64
N ASP A 518 -15.11 8.18 -46.29
CA ASP A 518 -14.66 8.68 -47.59
C ASP A 518 -13.44 9.61 -47.45
N TYR A 519 -13.41 10.45 -46.39
CA TYR A 519 -12.27 11.33 -46.09
C TYR A 519 -11.31 10.81 -45.02
N GLN A 520 -11.64 9.68 -44.38
CA GLN A 520 -10.80 9.04 -43.36
C GLN A 520 -10.47 9.99 -42.19
N THR A 521 -11.42 10.84 -41.82
CA THR A 521 -11.34 11.72 -40.66
C THR A 521 -11.54 10.91 -39.38
N SER A 522 -10.60 10.99 -38.45
CA SER A 522 -10.71 10.32 -37.15
C SER A 522 -11.86 10.88 -36.33
N CYS A 523 -12.49 10.02 -35.51
CA CYS A 523 -13.47 10.44 -34.52
C CYS A 523 -12.92 11.56 -33.62
N THR A 524 -11.63 11.50 -33.26
CA THR A 524 -11.00 12.51 -32.41
C THR A 524 -10.69 13.80 -33.14
N THR A 525 -10.79 13.86 -34.46
CA THR A 525 -10.62 15.11 -35.21
C THR A 525 -11.79 16.07 -34.99
N CYS A 526 -13.00 15.53 -34.77
CA CYS A 526 -14.17 16.33 -34.41
C CYS A 526 -14.44 16.32 -32.90
N HIS A 527 -14.33 15.16 -32.25
CA HIS A 527 -14.80 14.96 -30.88
C HIS A 527 -13.65 14.96 -29.85
N ASP A 528 -13.79 15.76 -28.78
CA ASP A 528 -12.99 15.61 -27.56
C ASP A 528 -13.66 14.58 -26.64
N SER A 529 -12.96 13.46 -26.43
CA SER A 529 -13.47 12.30 -25.67
C SER A 529 -13.79 12.58 -24.20
N HIS A 530 -13.45 13.76 -23.65
CA HIS A 530 -13.78 14.09 -22.26
C HIS A 530 -14.95 15.08 -22.18
N GLY A 531 -14.80 16.25 -22.79
CA GLY A 531 -15.86 17.27 -22.82
C GLY A 531 -15.48 18.52 -23.61
N ALA A 532 -16.50 19.27 -24.01
CA ALA A 532 -16.36 20.41 -24.90
C ALA A 532 -17.36 21.53 -24.60
N SER A 533 -16.94 22.75 -24.96
CA SER A 533 -17.78 23.95 -24.92
C SER A 533 -18.91 23.94 -25.96
N ASN A 534 -18.84 23.06 -26.96
CA ASN A 534 -19.90 22.84 -27.94
C ASN A 534 -20.71 21.57 -27.62
N PRO A 535 -21.95 21.45 -28.14
CA PRO A 535 -22.70 20.18 -28.10
C PRO A 535 -21.97 19.05 -28.85
N GLY A 536 -22.33 17.80 -28.54
CA GLY A 536 -21.84 16.63 -29.28
C GLY A 536 -20.33 16.37 -29.16
N LEU A 537 -19.68 16.83 -28.09
CA LEU A 537 -18.24 16.74 -27.85
C LEU A 537 -17.38 17.49 -28.88
N ILE A 538 -17.95 18.41 -29.66
CA ILE A 538 -17.20 19.01 -30.77
C ILE A 538 -16.15 20.01 -30.29
N ASN A 539 -14.89 19.68 -30.55
CA ASN A 539 -13.72 20.52 -30.28
C ASN A 539 -12.64 20.11 -31.27
N PHE A 540 -12.52 20.85 -32.37
CA PHE A 540 -11.76 20.40 -33.53
C PHE A 540 -10.28 20.18 -33.25
N ASN A 541 -9.71 19.15 -33.88
CA ASN A 541 -8.29 18.93 -33.92
C ASN A 541 -7.63 19.92 -34.88
N THR A 542 -6.82 20.84 -34.35
CA THR A 542 -6.23 21.94 -35.12
C THR A 542 -5.09 21.51 -36.03
N THR A 543 -4.65 20.26 -35.98
CA THR A 543 -3.75 19.69 -36.99
C THR A 543 -4.44 19.55 -38.35
N TYR A 544 -5.75 19.28 -38.37
CA TYR A 544 -6.50 18.96 -39.59
C TYR A 544 -7.61 19.97 -39.91
N ALA A 545 -8.13 20.66 -38.89
CA ALA A 545 -9.15 21.69 -39.04
C ALA A 545 -8.57 23.07 -38.78
N THR A 546 -8.62 23.93 -39.80
CA THR A 546 -8.17 25.32 -39.75
C THR A 546 -9.35 26.27 -39.99
N PRO A 547 -9.19 27.59 -39.80
CA PRO A 547 -10.21 28.54 -40.19
C PRO A 547 -10.62 28.41 -41.66
N SER A 548 -11.90 28.65 -41.95
CA SER A 548 -12.47 28.73 -43.30
C SER A 548 -11.83 29.87 -44.11
N SER A 549 -12.19 29.99 -45.38
CA SER A 549 -11.81 31.13 -46.22
C SER A 549 -12.29 32.50 -45.69
N SER A 550 -13.30 32.53 -44.80
CA SER A 550 -13.72 33.74 -44.08
C SER A 550 -12.99 33.98 -42.75
N GLY A 551 -12.00 33.15 -42.42
CA GLY A 551 -11.23 33.24 -41.17
C GLY A 551 -11.98 32.70 -39.94
N GLN A 552 -13.06 31.93 -40.12
CA GLN A 552 -13.87 31.42 -39.03
C GLN A 552 -13.58 29.93 -38.76
N LEU A 553 -13.49 29.55 -37.48
CA LEU A 553 -13.42 28.16 -37.03
C LEU A 553 -14.50 27.93 -35.97
N TYR A 554 -15.65 27.40 -36.36
CA TYR A 554 -16.74 27.13 -35.41
C TYR A 554 -17.63 25.96 -35.82
N TYR A 555 -18.32 25.45 -34.80
CA TYR A 555 -19.46 24.55 -34.93
C TYR A 555 -20.66 25.17 -34.23
N GLN A 556 -21.82 25.14 -34.88
CA GLN A 556 -23.10 25.57 -34.31
C GLN A 556 -24.16 24.50 -34.58
N SER A 557 -24.80 24.01 -33.52
CA SER A 557 -26.02 23.21 -33.65
C SER A 557 -27.19 24.16 -33.94
N ILE A 558 -27.92 23.91 -35.03
CA ILE A 558 -29.05 24.75 -35.49
C ILE A 558 -30.41 24.03 -35.36
N GLY A 559 -30.47 22.90 -34.64
CA GLY A 559 -31.69 22.14 -34.39
C GLY A 559 -31.47 20.63 -34.42
N ASN A 560 -32.56 19.85 -34.40
CA ASN A 560 -32.51 18.38 -34.39
C ASN A 560 -31.76 17.83 -35.62
N ARG A 561 -30.52 17.40 -35.40
CA ARG A 561 -29.60 16.80 -36.40
C ARG A 561 -29.07 17.76 -37.48
N ASN A 562 -29.34 19.06 -37.33
CA ASN A 562 -28.82 20.05 -38.25
C ASN A 562 -27.70 20.87 -37.58
N SER A 563 -26.64 21.13 -38.31
CA SER A 563 -25.52 21.95 -37.83
C SER A 563 -24.92 22.80 -38.93
N SER A 564 -24.41 23.96 -38.54
CA SER A 564 -23.62 24.84 -39.39
C SER A 564 -22.17 24.84 -38.91
N CYS A 565 -21.23 24.69 -39.83
CA CYS A 565 -19.81 24.76 -39.53
C CYS A 565 -19.14 25.76 -40.46
N ALA A 566 -18.20 26.54 -39.91
CA ALA A 566 -17.19 27.23 -40.72
C ALA A 566 -15.80 26.72 -40.33
N LEU A 567 -15.11 26.07 -41.26
CA LEU A 567 -13.73 25.58 -41.13
C LEU A 567 -13.19 25.16 -42.50
N THR A 568 -11.86 25.05 -42.62
CA THR A 568 -11.22 24.30 -43.71
C THR A 568 -10.74 22.95 -43.16
N CYS A 569 -11.11 21.84 -43.82
CA CYS A 569 -10.67 20.50 -43.44
C CYS A 569 -10.46 19.63 -44.69
N HIS A 570 -9.35 18.89 -44.78
CA HIS A 570 -9.00 18.06 -45.94
C HIS A 570 -9.11 18.77 -47.30
N GLY A 571 -8.75 20.06 -47.35
CA GLY A 571 -8.85 20.88 -48.56
C GLY A 571 -10.28 21.25 -48.97
N LYS A 572 -11.28 20.98 -48.14
CA LYS A 572 -12.65 21.47 -48.29
C LYS A 572 -12.88 22.65 -47.36
N ASP A 573 -13.35 23.75 -47.94
CA ASP A 573 -13.75 24.94 -47.21
C ASP A 573 -15.25 24.89 -46.90
N HIS A 574 -15.58 24.97 -45.62
CA HIS A 574 -16.94 25.07 -45.10
C HIS A 574 -17.13 26.53 -44.71
N ASN A 575 -17.96 27.30 -45.42
CA ASN A 575 -18.05 28.75 -45.18
C ASN A 575 -19.43 29.41 -45.43
N PRO A 576 -20.32 29.38 -44.42
CA PRO A 576 -20.55 28.21 -43.58
C PRO A 576 -21.32 27.15 -44.37
N LEU A 577 -21.02 25.87 -44.15
CA LEU A 577 -21.81 24.77 -44.70
C LEU A 577 -22.79 24.26 -43.64
N SER A 578 -24.04 24.06 -44.04
CA SER A 578 -25.08 23.45 -43.23
C SER A 578 -25.26 21.98 -43.61
N TYR A 579 -25.48 21.15 -42.58
CA TYR A 579 -25.68 19.70 -42.66
C TYR A 579 -27.03 19.33 -42.10
#